data_AF-A0A916DTA4-F1
#
_entry.id   AF-A0A916DTA4-F1
#
_cell.length_a   1.000
_cell.length_b   1.000
_cell.length_c   1.000
_cell.angle_alpha   90.00
_cell.angle_beta   90.00
_cell.angle_gamma   90.00
#
_symmetry.space_group_name_H-M   'P 1'
#
loop_
_entity.id
_entity.type
_entity.pdbx_description
1 polymer ?
#
loop_
_entity_poly.entity_id
_entity_poly.type
_entity_poly.pdbx_seq_one_letter_code
_entity_poly.pdbx_strand_id
1 'polypeptide(L)'
;MKQFFLLLTICFTSTITTAQLNFAEGFGGQIGLSFNLGSHFNRIGLIAKLFYHYEHIQTNVQFSAYYNARTFPMGIPSWEGQLRLGLVATFGIKDSSYYSPFINEVSNQTSRPYSIGYSYNFYLDNVKTSQLTGTFGFGIYGFSLLMENDFLAFLQEDKHRTGAMGLYYRIKNTQIGLVNIAWTADPYGPKSKTMKSKQFPAKYGYRLMDGVLYQANSAGVLAVQVEQSLGYGQYLGASIGIDADQIRNTFQNKLIHDSFLLTDPHIPMIDLNGEQYLYQEGQEIRPARFFFQIIGNNTALY
;
A
#
# COMPACT_ATOMS: atom_id res chain seq x y z
N MET A 1 20.44 21.81 -26.25
CA MET A 1 21.38 20.70 -25.91
C MET A 1 22.45 21.06 -24.87
N LYS A 2 22.86 22.33 -24.67
CA LYS A 2 23.86 22.70 -23.65
C LYS A 2 23.33 22.82 -22.20
N GLN A 3 22.01 22.94 -22.01
CA GLN A 3 21.40 23.04 -20.67
C GLN A 3 21.17 21.69 -19.98
N PHE A 4 21.21 20.58 -20.73
CA PHE A 4 21.01 19.23 -20.18
C PHE A 4 22.27 18.69 -19.48
N PHE A 5 23.46 19.16 -19.87
CA PHE A 5 24.73 18.78 -19.26
C PHE A 5 24.98 19.46 -17.91
N LEU A 6 24.39 20.63 -17.66
CA LEU A 6 24.58 21.34 -16.39
C LEU A 6 23.83 20.65 -15.24
N LEU A 7 22.68 20.02 -15.52
CA LEU A 7 21.93 19.26 -14.51
C LEU A 7 22.63 17.95 -14.11
N LEU A 8 23.28 17.29 -15.07
CA LEU A 8 24.01 16.04 -14.82
C LEU A 8 25.29 16.26 -14.00
N THR A 9 25.86 17.47 -14.08
CA THR A 9 27.12 17.80 -13.40
C THR A 9 26.90 18.13 -11.91
N ILE A 10 25.71 18.60 -11.52
CA ILE A 10 25.37 18.87 -10.10
C ILE A 10 25.13 17.55 -9.32
N CYS A 11 24.80 16.45 -10.00
CA CYS A 11 24.67 15.13 -9.35
C CYS A 11 26.01 14.44 -9.05
N PHE A 12 27.14 14.91 -9.58
CA PHE A 12 28.45 14.25 -9.41
C PHE A 12 29.46 15.06 -8.57
N THR A 13 29.08 16.23 -8.03
CA THR A 13 29.92 17.01 -7.10
C THR A 13 29.51 16.88 -5.64
N SER A 14 28.91 15.75 -5.23
CA SER A 14 28.79 15.43 -3.79
C SER A 14 30.14 14.92 -3.27
N THR A 15 31.10 15.84 -3.19
CA THR A 15 32.26 15.68 -2.32
C THR A 15 31.76 15.46 -0.90
N ILE A 16 31.83 14.21 -0.43
CA ILE A 16 32.20 13.77 0.92
C ILE A 16 31.87 14.79 2.03
N THR A 17 30.63 15.25 2.11
CA THR A 17 30.11 15.83 3.33
C THR A 17 29.54 14.68 4.11
N THR A 18 30.28 14.26 5.13
CA THR A 18 29.76 13.46 6.23
C THR A 18 28.68 14.28 6.92
N ALA A 19 27.48 14.33 6.34
CA ALA A 19 26.25 14.56 7.07
C ALA A 19 25.96 13.30 7.91
N GLN A 20 26.92 12.92 8.77
CA GLN A 20 26.59 12.11 9.93
C GLN A 20 25.86 13.07 10.87
N LEU A 21 24.57 13.23 10.63
CA LEU A 21 23.68 13.59 11.72
C LEU A 21 23.94 12.53 12.79
N ASN A 22 24.61 12.93 13.87
CA ASN A 22 24.88 12.08 15.00
C ASN A 22 23.53 11.90 15.71
N PHE A 23 22.71 11.03 15.14
CA PHE A 23 21.39 10.74 15.64
C PHE A 23 21.56 10.16 17.04
N ALA A 24 20.82 10.71 18.00
CA ALA A 24 20.75 10.14 19.34
C ALA A 24 20.42 8.64 19.25
N GLU A 25 20.90 7.85 20.21
CA GLU A 25 20.65 6.42 20.23
C GLU A 25 19.16 6.13 20.04
N GLY A 26 18.84 5.35 19.01
CA GLY A 26 17.46 4.97 18.66
C GLY A 26 16.72 5.91 17.70
N PHE A 27 17.32 6.99 17.22
CA PHE A 27 16.77 7.80 16.14
C PHE A 27 17.36 7.42 14.78
N GLY A 28 16.54 7.41 13.74
CA GLY A 28 17.01 7.28 12.36
C GLY A 28 15.95 7.63 11.34
N GLY A 29 16.28 7.51 10.06
CA GLY A 29 15.35 7.84 9.00
C GLY A 29 15.88 7.70 7.59
N GLN A 30 15.04 8.09 6.64
CA GLN A 30 15.27 8.06 5.21
C GLN A 30 14.65 9.32 4.60
N ILE A 31 15.42 10.03 3.78
CA ILE A 31 14.90 11.07 2.88
C ILE A 31 15.38 10.70 1.48
N GLY A 32 14.52 10.87 0.47
CA GLY A 32 14.92 10.56 -0.89
C GLY A 32 13.82 10.73 -1.92
N LEU A 33 14.18 10.43 -3.17
CA LEU A 33 13.23 10.27 -4.26
C LEU A 33 12.54 8.91 -4.13
N SER A 34 11.25 8.87 -4.39
CA SER A 34 10.47 7.64 -4.47
C SER A 34 9.81 7.54 -5.83
N PHE A 35 9.73 6.33 -6.37
CA PHE A 35 9.08 6.09 -7.65
C PHE A 35 8.48 4.70 -7.75
N ASN A 36 7.44 4.60 -8.58
CA ASN A 36 6.90 3.34 -9.08
C ASN A 36 6.72 3.50 -10.58
N LEU A 37 7.30 2.60 -11.36
CA LEU A 37 7.24 2.60 -12.82
C LEU A 37 6.81 1.23 -13.32
N GLY A 38 5.65 1.14 -13.97
CA GLY A 38 5.07 -0.15 -14.32
C GLY A 38 3.75 -0.11 -15.09
N SER A 39 3.05 -1.25 -15.08
CA SER A 39 1.88 -1.46 -15.94
C SER A 39 0.58 -0.84 -15.41
N HIS A 40 0.46 -0.61 -14.10
CA HIS A 40 -0.82 -0.21 -13.47
C HIS A 40 -0.81 1.22 -12.93
N PHE A 41 0.31 1.66 -12.37
CA PHE A 41 0.47 3.02 -11.86
C PHE A 41 1.91 3.48 -12.03
N ASN A 42 2.06 4.78 -12.26
CA ASN A 42 3.34 5.42 -12.51
C ASN A 42 3.41 6.69 -11.68
N ARG A 43 4.35 6.73 -10.73
CA ARG A 43 4.52 7.87 -9.83
C ARG A 43 5.98 8.17 -9.56
N ILE A 44 6.23 9.44 -9.30
CA ILE A 44 7.52 9.95 -8.81
C ILE A 44 7.23 10.96 -7.71
N GLY A 45 8.07 11.01 -6.69
CA GLY A 45 7.85 11.87 -5.55
C GLY A 45 9.04 11.98 -4.62
N LEU A 46 8.77 12.66 -3.51
CA LEU A 46 9.70 12.79 -2.40
C LEU A 46 9.12 12.04 -1.19
N ILE A 47 10.00 11.44 -0.42
CA ILE A 47 9.67 10.79 0.84
C ILE A 47 10.58 11.29 1.96
N ALA A 48 10.02 11.34 3.16
CA ALA A 48 10.74 11.48 4.40
C ALA A 48 10.14 10.50 5.41
N LYS A 49 10.94 9.57 5.91
CA LYS A 49 10.58 8.59 6.93
C LYS A 49 11.49 8.76 8.11
N LEU A 50 10.94 8.87 9.29
CA LEU A 50 11.66 9.04 10.54
C LEU A 50 11.18 7.99 11.53
N PHE A 51 12.10 7.46 12.32
CA PHE A 51 11.76 6.62 13.45
C PHE A 51 12.53 7.09 14.68
N TYR A 52 11.91 6.89 15.84
CA TYR A 52 12.56 7.01 17.13
C TYR A 52 12.15 5.84 18.00
N HIS A 53 13.11 5.14 18.59
CA HIS A 53 12.82 4.05 19.51
C HIS A 53 13.54 4.20 20.83
N TYR A 54 12.84 3.81 21.90
CA TYR A 54 13.38 3.69 23.23
C TYR A 54 12.92 2.37 23.83
N GLU A 55 13.89 1.51 24.13
CA GLU A 55 13.69 0.16 24.67
C GLU A 55 12.72 -0.76 23.90
N HIS A 56 11.45 -0.74 24.28
CA HIS A 56 10.40 -1.63 23.79
C HIS A 56 9.39 -0.91 22.90
N ILE A 57 9.54 0.40 22.70
CA ILE A 57 8.57 1.22 21.97
C ILE A 57 9.29 2.00 20.89
N GLN A 58 8.67 2.09 19.72
CA GLN A 58 9.15 2.87 18.58
C GLN A 58 7.99 3.66 17.97
N THR A 59 8.26 4.91 17.61
CA THR A 59 7.36 5.74 16.81
C THR A 59 7.93 5.90 15.40
N ASN A 60 7.06 5.87 14.41
CA ASN A 60 7.38 6.04 13.00
C ASN A 60 6.55 7.19 12.44
N VAL A 61 7.17 8.09 11.68
CA VAL A 61 6.49 9.16 10.96
C VAL A 61 6.94 9.12 9.52
N GLN A 62 5.99 9.08 8.60
CA GLN A 62 6.29 9.14 7.17
C GLN A 62 5.48 10.25 6.50
N PHE A 63 6.19 11.08 5.74
CA PHE A 63 5.61 12.04 4.81
C PHE A 63 6.02 11.65 3.38
N SER A 64 5.06 11.70 2.45
CA SER A 64 5.32 11.49 1.03
C SER A 64 4.51 12.47 0.19
N ALA A 65 5.08 12.91 -0.92
CA ALA A 65 4.39 13.73 -1.91
C ALA A 65 4.71 13.21 -3.31
N TYR A 66 3.68 12.83 -4.05
CA TYR A 66 3.77 12.18 -5.35
C TYR A 66 3.08 12.98 -6.44
N TYR A 67 3.73 13.03 -7.59
CA TYR A 67 3.05 13.20 -8.86
C TYR A 67 2.80 11.82 -9.46
N ASN A 68 1.54 11.49 -9.67
CA ASN A 68 1.12 10.29 -10.37
C ASN A 68 0.88 10.65 -11.83
N ALA A 69 1.75 10.21 -12.74
CA ALA A 69 1.47 10.28 -14.17
C ALA A 69 0.30 9.33 -14.54
N ARG A 70 0.17 8.24 -13.78
CA ARG A 70 -0.94 7.29 -13.88
C ARG A 70 -1.35 6.82 -12.49
N THR A 71 -2.53 7.23 -12.02
CA THR A 71 -3.03 6.87 -10.68
C THR A 71 -3.65 5.48 -10.68
N PHE A 72 -3.36 4.70 -9.65
CA PHE A 72 -3.96 3.37 -9.47
C PHE A 72 -5.43 3.48 -9.04
N PRO A 73 -6.36 2.68 -9.60
CA PRO A 73 -6.35 1.99 -10.88
C PRO A 73 -6.99 2.82 -12.01
N MET A 74 -7.30 4.09 -11.73
CA MET A 74 -8.05 5.01 -12.60
C MET A 74 -7.33 5.35 -13.90
N GLY A 75 -6.00 5.30 -13.90
CA GLY A 75 -5.20 5.59 -15.09
C GLY A 75 -5.03 7.09 -15.40
N ILE A 76 -5.55 7.98 -14.56
CA ILE A 76 -5.50 9.43 -14.76
C ILE A 76 -4.33 10.07 -13.99
N PRO A 77 -3.80 11.21 -14.45
CA PRO A 77 -2.80 11.96 -13.68
C PRO A 77 -3.37 12.54 -12.38
N SER A 78 -2.57 12.58 -11.31
CA SER A 78 -2.98 13.20 -10.03
C SER A 78 -1.78 13.66 -9.21
N TRP A 79 -2.06 14.47 -8.19
CA TRP A 79 -1.16 14.75 -7.09
C TRP A 79 -1.67 14.04 -5.85
N GLU A 80 -0.78 13.42 -5.09
CA GLU A 80 -1.11 12.75 -3.84
C GLU A 80 -0.08 13.08 -2.76
N GLY A 81 -0.57 13.58 -1.63
CA GLY A 81 0.18 13.67 -0.37
C GLY A 81 -0.20 12.53 0.55
N GLN A 82 0.78 11.99 1.27
CA GLN A 82 0.58 10.97 2.28
C GLN A 82 1.26 11.35 3.60
N LEU A 83 0.55 11.13 4.71
CA LEU A 83 1.10 11.18 6.06
C LEU A 83 0.78 9.85 6.75
N ARG A 84 1.77 9.23 7.39
CA ARG A 84 1.57 8.01 8.18
C ARG A 84 2.19 8.18 9.57
N LEU A 85 1.43 7.84 10.60
CA LEU A 85 1.80 7.98 12.00
C LEU A 85 1.72 6.62 12.68
N GLY A 86 2.87 6.02 12.94
CA GLY A 86 2.99 4.67 13.45
C GLY A 86 3.52 4.59 14.88
N LEU A 87 3.03 3.58 15.61
CA LEU A 87 3.52 3.15 16.91
C LEU A 87 3.78 1.64 16.88
N VAL A 88 4.94 1.22 17.36
CA VAL A 88 5.39 -0.17 17.35
C VAL A 88 5.88 -0.57 18.73
N ALA A 89 5.28 -1.63 19.29
CA ALA A 89 5.78 -2.32 20.47
C ALA A 89 6.68 -3.49 20.05
N THR A 90 7.81 -3.68 20.73
CA THR A 90 8.83 -4.65 20.36
C THR A 90 9.28 -5.49 21.55
N PHE A 91 9.52 -6.78 21.32
CA PHE A 91 9.75 -7.77 22.39
C PHE A 91 10.89 -8.74 22.02
N GLY A 92 11.46 -9.39 23.04
CA GLY A 92 12.58 -10.32 22.90
C GLY A 92 13.96 -9.66 23.04
N ILE A 93 15.01 -10.47 23.04
CA ILE A 93 16.40 -10.02 23.25
C ILE A 93 16.90 -9.28 22.00
N LYS A 94 17.59 -8.15 22.17
CA LYS A 94 18.19 -7.39 21.06
C LYS A 94 19.30 -8.22 20.41
N ASP A 95 19.26 -8.34 19.09
CA ASP A 95 20.30 -8.98 18.29
C ASP A 95 20.38 -8.25 16.94
N SER A 96 21.58 -7.80 16.58
CA SER A 96 21.85 -7.06 15.33
C SER A 96 21.37 -7.77 14.05
N SER A 97 21.28 -9.10 14.05
CA SER A 97 20.74 -9.87 12.92
C SER A 97 19.25 -9.57 12.66
N TYR A 98 18.53 -9.05 13.66
CA TYR A 98 17.13 -8.67 13.53
C TYR A 98 16.92 -7.21 13.11
N TYR A 99 17.97 -6.40 12.99
CA TYR A 99 17.85 -5.04 12.49
C TYR A 99 17.26 -4.98 11.07
N SER A 100 16.26 -4.11 10.85
CA SER A 100 15.61 -3.94 9.55
C SER A 100 16.06 -2.65 8.85
N PRO A 101 16.68 -2.72 7.67
CA PRO A 101 16.99 -1.54 6.88
C PRO A 101 15.77 -0.98 6.14
N PHE A 102 14.65 -1.73 6.11
CA PHE A 102 13.41 -1.31 5.44
C PHE A 102 12.54 -0.52 6.41
N ILE A 103 12.45 0.79 6.18
CA ILE A 103 11.70 1.72 7.01
C ILE A 103 10.30 1.91 6.42
N ASN A 104 9.28 1.67 7.23
CA ASN A 104 7.88 1.96 6.96
C ASN A 104 7.15 2.30 8.27
N GLU A 105 5.86 2.61 8.17
CA GLU A 105 5.05 3.10 9.28
C GLU A 105 4.90 2.09 10.45
N VAL A 106 5.02 0.79 10.21
CA VAL A 106 4.92 -0.25 11.25
C VAL A 106 6.16 -1.14 11.34
N SER A 107 7.27 -0.73 10.71
CA SER A 107 8.52 -1.47 10.74
C SER A 107 9.21 -1.36 12.10
N ASN A 108 10.06 -2.35 12.39
CA ASN A 108 10.82 -2.47 13.63
C ASN A 108 12.32 -2.24 13.35
N GLN A 109 12.89 -1.19 13.94
CA GLN A 109 14.31 -0.84 13.88
C GLN A 109 15.05 -1.13 15.19
N THR A 110 14.40 -1.69 16.21
CA THR A 110 14.97 -1.90 17.56
C THR A 110 15.91 -3.11 17.67
N SER A 111 16.07 -3.87 16.58
CA SER A 111 16.84 -5.14 16.55
C SER A 111 16.27 -6.23 17.47
N ARG A 112 15.00 -6.12 17.87
CA ARG A 112 14.29 -7.18 18.59
C ARG A 112 13.52 -8.08 17.62
N PRO A 113 13.39 -9.39 17.89
CA PRO A 113 12.80 -10.34 16.95
C PRO A 113 11.27 -10.23 16.81
N TYR A 114 10.57 -9.67 17.80
CA TYR A 114 9.11 -9.58 17.80
C TYR A 114 8.63 -8.13 17.76
N SER A 115 7.57 -7.86 17.00
CA SER A 115 6.93 -6.54 16.98
C SER A 115 5.43 -6.60 16.68
N ILE A 116 4.69 -5.67 17.27
CA ILE A 116 3.30 -5.36 16.93
C ILE A 116 3.23 -3.86 16.66
N GLY A 117 2.70 -3.48 15.51
CA GLY A 117 2.62 -2.09 15.07
C GLY A 117 1.21 -1.71 14.65
N TYR A 118 0.90 -0.43 14.83
CA TYR A 118 -0.30 0.19 14.27
C TYR A 118 0.05 1.57 13.73
N SER A 119 -0.50 1.93 12.58
CA SER A 119 -0.35 3.25 11.97
C SER A 119 -1.69 3.83 11.54
N TYR A 120 -1.82 5.14 11.68
CA TYR A 120 -2.88 5.92 11.08
C TYR A 120 -2.36 6.63 9.83
N ASN A 121 -3.03 6.43 8.70
CA ASN A 121 -2.57 6.89 7.40
C ASN A 121 -3.57 7.88 6.79
N PHE A 122 -3.04 8.96 6.25
CA PHE A 122 -3.79 10.03 5.59
C PHE A 122 -3.38 10.08 4.12
N TYR A 123 -4.36 10.00 3.23
CA TYR A 123 -4.19 10.22 1.80
C TYR A 123 -4.95 11.48 1.39
N LEU A 124 -4.25 12.39 0.72
CA LEU A 124 -4.79 13.64 0.23
C LEU A 124 -4.49 13.75 -1.26
N ASP A 125 -5.52 13.77 -2.10
CA ASP A 125 -5.34 13.89 -3.55
C ASP A 125 -6.31 14.90 -4.19
N ASN A 126 -6.06 15.20 -5.46
CA ASN A 126 -6.89 16.08 -6.28
C ASN A 126 -7.87 15.32 -7.20
N VAL A 127 -7.99 14.00 -7.04
CA VAL A 127 -8.89 13.13 -7.83
C VAL A 127 -10.06 12.61 -7.00
N LYS A 128 -10.28 13.19 -5.81
CA LYS A 128 -11.39 12.87 -4.90
C LYS A 128 -11.34 11.43 -4.39
N THR A 129 -10.13 10.89 -4.20
CA THR A 129 -9.91 9.59 -3.54
C THR A 129 -9.22 9.72 -2.19
N SER A 130 -9.17 10.94 -1.63
CA SER A 130 -8.65 11.22 -0.29
C SER A 130 -9.35 10.37 0.77
N GLN A 131 -8.58 9.76 1.65
CA GLN A 131 -9.04 8.72 2.56
C GLN A 131 -8.16 8.62 3.80
N LEU A 132 -8.76 8.13 4.89
CA LEU A 132 -8.04 7.68 6.08
C LEU A 132 -8.03 6.15 6.10
N THR A 133 -6.88 5.55 6.38
CA THR A 133 -6.74 4.10 6.59
C THR A 133 -5.91 3.82 7.83
N GLY A 134 -6.04 2.61 8.37
CA GLY A 134 -5.13 2.12 9.40
C GLY A 134 -4.27 0.99 8.84
N THR A 135 -2.98 0.94 9.21
CA THR A 135 -2.11 -0.21 8.97
C THR A 135 -1.88 -0.95 10.28
N PHE A 136 -2.17 -2.24 10.34
CA PHE A 136 -1.72 -3.13 11.40
C PHE A 136 -0.51 -3.94 10.93
N GLY A 137 0.49 -4.10 11.82
CA GLY A 137 1.74 -4.80 11.54
C GLY A 137 2.06 -5.83 12.61
N PHE A 138 2.54 -7.00 12.19
CA PHE A 138 3.07 -8.04 13.07
C PHE A 138 4.42 -8.53 12.55
N GLY A 139 5.41 -8.69 13.42
CA GLY A 139 6.75 -9.12 13.04
C GLY A 139 7.29 -10.22 13.94
N ILE A 140 7.96 -11.22 13.33
CA ILE A 140 8.60 -12.34 14.02
C ILE A 140 9.84 -12.82 13.25
N TYR A 141 11.03 -12.74 13.85
CA TYR A 141 12.29 -13.29 13.30
C TYR A 141 12.56 -12.92 11.82
N GLY A 142 12.24 -11.68 11.42
CA GLY A 142 12.40 -11.19 10.04
C GLY A 142 11.22 -11.46 9.12
N PHE A 143 10.20 -12.21 9.55
CA PHE A 143 8.88 -12.20 8.93
C PHE A 143 8.11 -10.95 9.33
N SER A 144 7.30 -10.42 8.42
CA SER A 144 6.39 -9.30 8.70
C SER A 144 5.08 -9.47 7.94
N LEU A 145 3.96 -9.36 8.65
CA LEU A 145 2.63 -9.26 8.09
C LEU A 145 2.14 -7.82 8.27
N LEU A 146 1.69 -7.21 7.18
CA LEU A 146 1.09 -5.88 7.16
C LEU A 146 -0.31 -6.00 6.59
N MET A 147 -1.26 -5.31 7.18
CA MET A 147 -2.64 -5.23 6.71
C MET A 147 -3.09 -3.77 6.79
N GLU A 148 -3.64 -3.23 5.71
CA GLU A 148 -4.15 -1.86 5.65
C GLU A 148 -5.58 -1.85 5.10
N ASN A 149 -6.48 -1.13 5.77
CA ASN A 149 -7.88 -0.95 5.35
C ASN A 149 -8.48 0.26 6.11
N ASP A 150 -9.57 0.85 5.63
CA ASP A 150 -10.24 1.97 6.31
C ASP A 150 -10.98 1.59 7.60
N PHE A 151 -11.46 0.35 7.74
CA PHE A 151 -11.96 -0.22 9.00
C PHE A 151 -10.94 -0.08 10.12
N LEU A 152 -9.66 -0.23 9.80
CA LEU A 152 -8.57 -0.05 10.76
C LEU A 152 -8.38 1.42 11.16
N ALA A 153 -8.90 2.39 10.41
CA ALA A 153 -9.01 3.80 10.81
C ALA A 153 -10.36 4.14 11.49
N PHE A 154 -11.12 3.12 11.88
CA PHE A 154 -12.46 3.23 12.47
C PHE A 154 -13.53 3.80 11.53
N LEU A 155 -13.33 3.66 10.21
CA LEU A 155 -14.29 4.01 9.18
C LEU A 155 -14.71 2.73 8.43
N GLN A 156 -16.00 2.44 8.30
CA GLN A 156 -16.49 1.25 7.57
C GLN A 156 -17.03 1.65 6.18
N GLU A 157 -16.15 2.22 5.35
CA GLU A 157 -16.55 2.73 4.04
C GLU A 157 -16.00 1.88 2.89
N ASP A 158 -14.93 1.10 3.07
CA ASP A 158 -14.29 0.30 2.03
C ASP A 158 -14.09 1.08 0.70
N LYS A 159 -13.89 2.40 0.76
CA LYS A 159 -13.83 3.26 -0.45
C LYS A 159 -12.41 3.30 -0.98
N HIS A 160 -12.22 3.26 -2.31
CA HIS A 160 -10.91 3.43 -2.94
C HIS A 160 -9.88 2.40 -2.47
N ARG A 161 -9.06 2.69 -1.44
CA ARG A 161 -8.06 1.78 -0.86
C ARG A 161 -8.76 0.78 0.08
N THR A 162 -9.54 -0.11 -0.55
CA THR A 162 -10.46 -1.04 0.12
C THR A 162 -9.75 -2.20 0.83
N GLY A 163 -8.44 -2.35 0.66
CA GLY A 163 -7.68 -3.30 1.45
C GLY A 163 -6.30 -3.57 0.87
N ALA A 164 -5.31 -3.80 1.71
CA ALA A 164 -4.01 -4.25 1.29
C ALA A 164 -3.40 -5.18 2.33
N MET A 165 -2.65 -6.17 1.87
CA MET A 165 -1.94 -7.11 2.72
C MET A 165 -0.55 -7.37 2.15
N GLY A 166 0.46 -7.37 3.00
CA GLY A 166 1.83 -7.73 2.62
C GLY A 166 2.40 -8.74 3.59
N LEU A 167 2.86 -9.88 3.08
CA LEU A 167 3.62 -10.86 3.83
C LEU A 167 5.06 -10.83 3.35
N TYR A 168 5.98 -10.44 4.22
CA TYR A 168 7.38 -10.22 3.90
C TYR A 168 8.28 -11.16 4.70
N TYR A 169 9.40 -11.54 4.09
CA TYR A 169 10.51 -12.20 4.76
C TYR A 169 11.83 -11.52 4.37
N ARG A 170 12.63 -11.19 5.38
CA ARG A 170 13.91 -10.51 5.21
C ARG A 170 15.09 -11.47 5.30
N ILE A 171 15.97 -11.41 4.32
CA ILE A 171 17.27 -12.09 4.27
C ILE A 171 18.36 -11.02 4.15
N LYS A 172 19.00 -10.67 5.28
CA LYS A 172 19.98 -9.57 5.36
C LYS A 172 19.43 -8.26 4.77
N ASN A 173 19.98 -7.82 3.63
CA ASN A 173 19.62 -6.59 2.95
C ASN A 173 18.54 -6.79 1.87
N THR A 174 18.00 -7.99 1.74
CA THR A 174 16.96 -8.32 0.76
C THR A 174 15.65 -8.63 1.48
N GLN A 175 14.53 -8.16 0.95
CA GLN A 175 13.20 -8.47 1.43
C GLN A 175 12.40 -9.08 0.27
N ILE A 176 11.74 -10.20 0.52
CA ILE A 176 10.85 -10.85 -0.43
C ILE A 176 9.43 -10.74 0.14
N GLY A 177 8.47 -10.36 -0.69
CA GLY A 177 7.10 -10.10 -0.31
C GLY A 177 6.09 -10.83 -1.18
N LEU A 178 4.98 -11.25 -0.58
CA LEU A 178 3.72 -11.51 -1.27
C LEU A 178 2.76 -10.38 -0.92
N VAL A 179 2.34 -9.61 -1.92
CA VAL A 179 1.57 -8.38 -1.74
C VAL A 179 0.22 -8.51 -2.44
N ASN A 180 -0.85 -8.21 -1.71
CA ASN A 180 -2.19 -8.06 -2.22
C ASN A 180 -2.65 -6.61 -2.07
N ILE A 181 -3.13 -6.00 -3.14
CA ILE A 181 -3.67 -4.62 -3.15
C ILE A 181 -5.06 -4.66 -3.78
N ALA A 182 -6.06 -4.17 -3.08
CA ALA A 182 -7.45 -4.17 -3.49
C ALA A 182 -7.98 -2.73 -3.58
N TRP A 183 -8.49 -2.36 -4.76
CA TRP A 183 -9.11 -1.04 -4.94
C TRP A 183 -10.51 -1.17 -5.54
N THR A 184 -11.42 -0.31 -5.09
CA THR A 184 -12.78 -0.22 -5.63
C THR A 184 -13.26 1.22 -5.71
N ALA A 185 -14.39 1.45 -6.37
CA ALA A 185 -15.11 2.72 -6.36
C ALA A 185 -15.50 3.15 -4.92
N ASP A 186 -16.44 4.08 -4.76
CA ASP A 186 -17.01 4.42 -3.45
C ASP A 186 -18.33 3.65 -3.20
N PRO A 187 -18.31 2.45 -2.59
CA PRO A 187 -19.49 1.62 -2.44
C PRO A 187 -20.50 2.18 -1.43
N TYR A 188 -20.19 3.28 -0.74
CA TYR A 188 -21.04 3.94 0.24
C TYR A 188 -21.36 5.38 -0.14
N GLY A 189 -20.99 5.79 -1.37
CA GLY A 189 -21.31 7.11 -1.90
C GLY A 189 -22.83 7.33 -2.07
N PRO A 190 -23.28 8.58 -2.25
CA PRO A 190 -24.71 8.96 -2.15
C PRO A 190 -25.68 8.23 -3.10
N LYS A 191 -25.18 7.65 -4.18
CA LYS A 191 -25.99 6.91 -5.18
C LYS A 191 -25.92 5.39 -5.02
N SER A 192 -25.04 4.90 -4.15
CA SER A 192 -24.91 3.47 -3.89
C SER A 192 -26.10 2.94 -3.09
N LYS A 193 -26.54 1.71 -3.40
CA LYS A 193 -27.64 1.04 -2.71
C LYS A 193 -27.28 -0.40 -2.38
N THR A 194 -27.67 -0.87 -1.20
CA THR A 194 -27.58 -2.29 -0.87
C THR A 194 -28.75 -3.04 -1.49
N MET A 195 -28.45 -4.06 -2.28
CA MET A 195 -29.42 -4.90 -2.97
C MET A 195 -29.33 -6.33 -2.45
N LYS A 196 -30.46 -7.04 -2.41
CA LYS A 196 -30.51 -8.49 -2.16
C LYS A 196 -31.01 -9.17 -3.42
N SER A 197 -30.33 -10.22 -3.85
CA SER A 197 -30.73 -11.04 -4.99
C SER A 197 -30.40 -12.50 -4.70
N LYS A 198 -31.29 -13.42 -5.10
CA LYS A 198 -31.00 -14.87 -5.04
C LYS A 198 -29.95 -15.30 -6.07
N GLN A 199 -29.78 -14.52 -7.14
CA GLN A 199 -28.82 -14.79 -8.21
C GLN A 199 -27.39 -14.37 -7.82
N PHE A 200 -27.26 -13.35 -6.97
CA PHE A 200 -25.96 -12.88 -6.52
C PHE A 200 -25.50 -13.70 -5.31
N PRO A 201 -24.35 -14.40 -5.38
CA PRO A 201 -23.91 -15.33 -4.33
C PRO A 201 -23.24 -14.59 -3.16
N ALA A 202 -24.04 -13.82 -2.41
CA ALA A 202 -23.58 -13.07 -1.24
C ALA A 202 -24.52 -13.25 -0.05
N LYS A 203 -23.94 -13.51 1.14
CA LYS A 203 -24.69 -13.69 2.38
C LYS A 203 -25.48 -12.45 2.80
N TYR A 204 -24.89 -11.27 2.58
CA TYR A 204 -25.44 -9.97 3.01
C TYR A 204 -25.93 -9.09 1.85
N GLY A 205 -26.05 -9.64 0.64
CA GLY A 205 -26.40 -8.89 -0.57
C GLY A 205 -25.18 -8.21 -1.21
N TYR A 206 -25.42 -7.24 -2.09
CA TYR A 206 -24.36 -6.53 -2.82
C TYR A 206 -24.60 -5.02 -2.90
N ARG A 207 -23.55 -4.25 -3.19
CA ARG A 207 -23.61 -2.81 -3.44
C ARG A 207 -23.85 -2.52 -4.92
N LEU A 208 -25.01 -1.98 -5.27
CA LEU A 208 -25.27 -1.41 -6.59
C LEU A 208 -24.71 0.01 -6.64
N MET A 209 -23.75 0.28 -7.52
CA MET A 209 -22.93 1.51 -7.55
C MET A 209 -23.22 2.40 -8.76
N ASP A 210 -24.48 2.49 -9.19
CA ASP A 210 -24.85 3.31 -10.36
C ASP A 210 -24.68 4.82 -10.10
N GLY A 211 -23.94 5.48 -10.98
CA GLY A 211 -23.58 6.89 -10.92
C GLY A 211 -22.55 7.25 -9.83
N VAL A 212 -21.92 6.26 -9.19
CA VAL A 212 -20.88 6.46 -8.17
C VAL A 212 -19.56 6.89 -8.81
N LEU A 213 -18.77 7.68 -8.09
CA LEU A 213 -17.44 8.09 -8.52
C LEU A 213 -16.56 6.86 -8.80
N TYR A 214 -16.01 6.79 -10.02
CA TYR A 214 -15.18 5.68 -10.50
C TYR A 214 -15.85 4.30 -10.47
N GLN A 215 -17.18 4.22 -10.64
CA GLN A 215 -17.95 2.96 -10.65
C GLN A 215 -17.38 1.85 -11.55
N ALA A 216 -16.72 2.22 -12.66
CA ALA A 216 -16.16 1.29 -13.63
C ALA A 216 -14.72 0.84 -13.30
N ASN A 217 -14.16 1.33 -12.19
CA ASN A 217 -12.80 1.05 -11.79
C ASN A 217 -12.79 0.08 -10.59
N SER A 218 -11.95 -0.93 -10.70
CA SER A 218 -11.60 -1.84 -9.62
C SER A 218 -10.21 -2.40 -9.90
N ALA A 219 -9.53 -2.89 -8.88
CA ALA A 219 -8.31 -3.66 -9.02
C ALA A 219 -8.18 -4.66 -7.86
N GLY A 220 -7.55 -5.80 -8.16
CA GLY A 220 -7.20 -6.84 -7.21
C GLY A 220 -5.84 -7.39 -7.62
N VAL A 221 -4.78 -6.74 -7.17
CA VAL A 221 -3.41 -7.14 -7.47
C VAL A 221 -2.98 -8.22 -6.48
N LEU A 222 -2.38 -9.30 -6.97
CA LEU A 222 -1.56 -10.22 -6.19
C LEU A 222 -0.19 -10.33 -6.87
N ALA A 223 0.87 -9.98 -6.15
CA ALA A 223 2.22 -9.91 -6.71
C ALA A 223 3.28 -10.46 -5.75
N VAL A 224 4.33 -11.03 -6.32
CA VAL A 224 5.59 -11.28 -5.63
C VAL A 224 6.47 -10.05 -5.80
N GLN A 225 7.05 -9.59 -4.70
CA GLN A 225 7.91 -8.42 -4.62
C GLN A 225 9.29 -8.83 -4.11
N VAL A 226 10.33 -8.21 -4.66
CA VAL A 226 11.69 -8.29 -4.13
C VAL A 226 12.23 -6.87 -3.98
N GLU A 227 12.77 -6.56 -2.81
CA GLU A 227 13.40 -5.28 -2.49
C GLU A 227 14.81 -5.51 -1.96
N GLN A 228 15.74 -4.67 -2.38
CA GLN A 228 17.14 -4.70 -2.04
C GLN A 228 17.55 -3.36 -1.43
N SER A 229 17.98 -3.39 -0.17
CA SER A 229 18.60 -2.24 0.47
C SER A 229 19.97 -1.96 -0.14
N LEU A 230 20.20 -0.69 -0.47
CA LEU A 230 21.42 -0.17 -1.08
C LEU A 230 22.32 0.57 -0.07
N GLY A 231 21.93 0.58 1.20
CA GLY A 231 22.56 1.41 2.23
C GLY A 231 21.95 2.82 2.31
N TYR A 232 22.33 3.57 3.34
CA TYR A 232 21.82 4.93 3.61
C TYR A 232 20.29 5.05 3.61
N GLY A 233 19.62 3.98 4.05
CA GLY A 233 18.15 3.88 4.08
C GLY A 233 17.49 3.74 2.71
N GLN A 234 18.25 3.71 1.60
CA GLN A 234 17.72 3.62 0.25
C GLN A 234 17.51 2.15 -0.17
N TYR A 235 16.50 1.90 -1.00
CA TYR A 235 16.26 0.59 -1.57
C TYR A 235 15.59 0.67 -2.95
N LEU A 236 15.87 -0.36 -3.75
CA LEU A 236 15.23 -0.61 -5.04
C LEU A 236 14.53 -1.95 -5.00
N GLY A 237 13.45 -2.09 -5.76
CA GLY A 237 12.73 -3.33 -5.86
C GLY A 237 12.00 -3.50 -7.18
N ALA A 238 11.42 -4.68 -7.33
CA ALA A 238 10.53 -5.01 -8.42
C ALA A 238 9.42 -5.93 -7.93
N SER A 239 8.25 -5.80 -8.55
CA SER A 239 7.09 -6.64 -8.26
C SER A 239 6.49 -7.16 -9.55
N ILE A 240 6.10 -8.43 -9.56
CA ILE A 240 5.47 -9.10 -10.70
C ILE A 240 4.27 -9.88 -10.20
N GLY A 241 3.16 -9.83 -10.92
CA GLY A 241 1.92 -10.45 -10.48
C GLY A 241 0.79 -10.35 -11.48
N ILE A 242 -0.42 -10.46 -10.94
CA ILE A 242 -1.67 -10.42 -11.69
C ILE A 242 -2.61 -9.43 -11.01
N ASP A 243 -3.26 -8.58 -11.82
CA ASP A 243 -4.41 -7.78 -11.41
C ASP A 243 -5.69 -8.40 -11.96
N ALA A 244 -6.60 -8.81 -11.08
CA ALA A 244 -7.88 -9.41 -11.47
C ALA A 244 -8.95 -9.11 -10.40
N ASP A 245 -10.18 -8.81 -10.81
CA ASP A 245 -11.26 -8.54 -9.85
C ASP A 245 -11.64 -9.78 -9.04
N GLN A 246 -11.36 -10.96 -9.57
CA GLN A 246 -11.50 -12.24 -8.87
C GLN A 246 -10.58 -12.32 -7.66
N ILE A 247 -9.39 -11.72 -7.71
CA ILE A 247 -8.47 -11.62 -6.56
C ILE A 247 -9.11 -10.72 -5.51
N ARG A 248 -9.56 -9.51 -5.89
CA ARG A 248 -10.26 -8.58 -4.98
C ARG A 248 -11.47 -9.26 -4.32
N ASN A 249 -12.34 -9.87 -5.13
CA ASN A 249 -13.53 -10.57 -4.67
C ASN A 249 -13.20 -11.73 -3.70
N THR A 250 -12.12 -12.47 -3.95
CA THR A 250 -11.69 -13.54 -3.04
C THR A 250 -11.26 -12.98 -1.69
N PHE A 251 -10.37 -11.99 -1.67
CA PHE A 251 -9.85 -11.44 -0.41
C PHE A 251 -10.87 -10.59 0.33
N GLN A 252 -11.56 -9.70 -0.35
CA GLN A 252 -12.53 -8.79 0.26
C GLN A 252 -13.85 -9.50 0.54
N ASN A 253 -14.59 -9.89 -0.51
CA ASN A 253 -15.96 -10.35 -0.32
C ASN A 253 -16.00 -11.73 0.36
N LYS A 254 -15.22 -12.70 -0.12
CA LYS A 254 -15.31 -14.09 0.36
C LYS A 254 -14.55 -14.35 1.66
N LEU A 255 -13.39 -13.73 1.85
CA LEU A 255 -12.57 -13.96 3.04
C LEU A 255 -12.92 -13.01 4.18
N ILE A 256 -13.24 -11.75 3.90
CA ILE A 256 -13.52 -10.73 4.92
C ILE A 256 -15.04 -10.52 5.12
N HIS A 257 -15.80 -10.18 4.08
CA HIS A 257 -17.23 -9.84 4.22
C HIS A 257 -18.14 -11.03 4.52
N ASP A 258 -17.78 -12.23 4.08
CA ASP A 258 -18.51 -13.47 4.44
C ASP A 258 -18.04 -14.07 5.79
N SER A 259 -17.02 -13.48 6.41
CA SER A 259 -16.49 -13.97 7.69
C SER A 259 -17.42 -13.65 8.87
N PHE A 260 -17.03 -14.10 10.06
CA PHE A 260 -17.70 -13.69 11.30
C PHE A 260 -17.25 -12.31 11.80
N LEU A 261 -16.19 -11.73 11.20
CA LEU A 261 -15.59 -10.48 11.66
C LEU A 261 -16.37 -9.25 11.18
N LEU A 262 -16.86 -9.29 9.93
CA LEU A 262 -17.58 -8.19 9.29
C LEU A 262 -18.80 -8.74 8.55
N THR A 263 -19.90 -8.01 8.56
CA THR A 263 -21.18 -8.42 7.94
C THR A 263 -21.58 -7.47 6.81
N ASP A 264 -20.65 -7.24 5.90
CA ASP A 264 -20.81 -6.25 4.84
C ASP A 264 -21.37 -6.87 3.55
N PRO A 265 -22.19 -6.11 2.79
CA PRO A 265 -22.61 -6.54 1.47
C PRO A 265 -21.40 -6.61 0.53
N HIS A 266 -21.41 -7.59 -0.37
CA HIS A 266 -20.34 -7.75 -1.34
C HIS A 266 -20.26 -6.54 -2.28
N ILE A 267 -19.05 -6.18 -2.67
CA ILE A 267 -18.82 -5.23 -3.74
C ILE A 267 -18.69 -6.02 -5.05
N PRO A 268 -19.58 -5.82 -6.05
CA PRO A 268 -19.50 -6.55 -7.32
C PRO A 268 -18.16 -6.39 -8.03
N MET A 269 -17.74 -7.42 -8.76
CA MET A 269 -16.63 -7.34 -9.72
C MET A 269 -17.04 -6.45 -10.91
N ILE A 270 -16.11 -6.10 -11.78
CA ILE A 270 -16.37 -5.38 -13.02
C ILE A 270 -16.37 -6.35 -14.21
N ASP A 271 -17.31 -6.16 -15.13
CA ASP A 271 -17.43 -6.93 -16.35
C ASP A 271 -16.59 -6.34 -17.51
N LEU A 272 -16.65 -6.96 -18.69
CA LEU A 272 -15.94 -6.49 -19.88
C LEU A 272 -16.31 -5.07 -20.34
N ASN A 273 -17.53 -4.62 -20.04
CA ASN A 273 -18.04 -3.31 -20.45
C ASN A 273 -17.74 -2.21 -19.43
N GLY A 274 -17.11 -2.56 -18.30
CA GLY A 274 -16.89 -1.62 -17.20
C GLY A 274 -18.10 -1.47 -16.29
N GLU A 275 -19.09 -2.36 -16.39
CA GLU A 275 -20.28 -2.38 -15.55
C GLU A 275 -20.10 -3.37 -14.39
N GLN A 276 -21.01 -3.33 -13.41
CA GLN A 276 -20.98 -4.29 -12.32
C GLN A 276 -21.36 -5.69 -12.80
N TYR A 277 -20.51 -6.67 -12.50
CA TYR A 277 -20.80 -8.07 -12.73
C TYR A 277 -21.79 -8.59 -11.68
N LEU A 278 -23.06 -8.71 -12.09
CA LEU A 278 -24.19 -9.09 -11.24
C LEU A 278 -24.65 -10.54 -11.49
N TYR A 279 -23.81 -11.34 -12.15
CA TYR A 279 -24.09 -12.73 -12.53
C TYR A 279 -25.27 -12.87 -13.50
N GLN A 280 -25.56 -11.84 -14.30
CA GLN A 280 -26.60 -11.89 -15.32
C GLN A 280 -26.16 -12.74 -16.52
N GLU A 281 -27.14 -13.30 -17.23
CA GLU A 281 -26.87 -14.09 -18.44
C GLU A 281 -26.14 -13.21 -19.48
N GLY A 282 -25.05 -13.74 -20.04
CA GLY A 282 -24.23 -13.03 -21.02
C GLY A 282 -23.21 -12.04 -20.45
N GLN A 283 -23.17 -11.81 -19.13
CA GLN A 283 -22.07 -11.04 -18.54
C GLN A 283 -20.79 -11.87 -18.46
N GLU A 284 -19.66 -11.24 -18.77
CA GLU A 284 -18.33 -11.82 -18.65
C GLU A 284 -17.46 -10.95 -17.76
N ILE A 285 -16.75 -11.57 -16.80
CA ILE A 285 -15.86 -10.84 -15.89
C ILE A 285 -14.67 -10.30 -16.67
N ARG A 286 -14.23 -9.08 -16.34
CA ARG A 286 -13.03 -8.47 -16.90
C ARG A 286 -11.82 -9.41 -16.80
N PRO A 287 -11.01 -9.56 -17.87
CA PRO A 287 -9.86 -10.45 -17.88
C PRO A 287 -8.77 -9.96 -16.94
N ALA A 288 -8.00 -10.90 -16.41
CA ALA A 288 -6.82 -10.63 -15.62
C ALA A 288 -5.75 -9.89 -16.45
N ARG A 289 -5.04 -8.96 -15.82
CA ARG A 289 -3.98 -8.16 -16.43
C ARG A 289 -2.63 -8.47 -15.78
N PHE A 290 -1.59 -8.52 -16.58
CA PHE A 290 -0.23 -8.68 -16.07
C PHE A 290 0.22 -7.46 -15.28
N PHE A 291 0.62 -7.66 -14.03
CA PHE A 291 1.12 -6.62 -13.15
C PHE A 291 2.65 -6.67 -13.11
N PHE A 292 3.30 -5.53 -13.38
CA PHE A 292 4.70 -5.34 -13.06
C PHE A 292 4.95 -3.92 -12.54
N GLN A 293 5.91 -3.78 -11.64
CA GLN A 293 6.39 -2.51 -11.10
C GLN A 293 7.89 -2.56 -10.83
N ILE A 294 8.60 -1.48 -11.14
CA ILE A 294 9.92 -1.17 -10.60
C ILE A 294 9.72 -0.11 -9.52
N ILE A 295 10.38 -0.29 -8.39
CA ILE A 295 10.10 0.43 -7.15
C ILE A 295 11.39 1.05 -6.61
N GLY A 296 11.32 2.30 -6.17
CA GLY A 296 12.37 2.94 -5.38
C GLY A 296 11.77 3.61 -4.16
N ASN A 297 12.29 3.28 -2.96
CA ASN A 297 11.95 3.95 -1.71
C ASN A 297 10.44 4.10 -1.41
N ASN A 298 9.66 3.08 -1.72
CA ASN A 298 8.20 3.16 -1.67
C ASN A 298 7.63 3.10 -0.25
N THR A 299 6.34 3.37 -0.09
CA THR A 299 5.56 2.90 1.06
C THR A 299 5.40 1.38 1.03
N ALA A 300 5.12 0.77 2.18
CA ALA A 300 5.05 -0.70 2.27
C ALA A 300 3.81 -1.29 1.57
N LEU A 301 2.73 -0.52 1.44
CA LEU A 301 1.51 -0.89 0.71
C LEU A 301 1.19 0.23 -0.31
N TYR A 302 0.11 1.01 -0.11
CA TYR A 302 -0.33 2.07 -1.04
C TYR A 302 0.63 3.26 -1.17
#